data_AF-A0A9D5PY37-F1
#
_entry.id   AF-A0A9D5PY37-F1
#
_cell.length_a   1.000
_cell.length_b   1.000
_cell.length_c   1.000
_cell.angle_alpha   90.00
_cell.angle_beta   90.00
_cell.angle_gamma   90.00
#
_symmetry.space_group_name_H-M   'P 1'
#
loop_
_entity.id
_entity.type
_entity.pdbx_description
1 polymer ?
#
loop_
_entity_poly.entity_id
_entity_poly.type
_entity_poly.pdbx_seq_one_letter_code
_entity_poly.pdbx_strand_id
1 'polypeptide(L)'
;MNARYPYRLLYQKDGIYSAYYFSVPIYNRTADTLVSPHFSEKEGGAEFLGSNAKITLGEDILMENPKGKCRISMPSGYRYESDELISYDGIELYPTLNGVACIAKAEEKRKHTFRISTDAPLSHVSGNQKCFCTMLSAIEPHLSISCIGSLDKERELISPAYIQYRRIEADEFEVSVCTDSPNAEYLFFEMNLHTPKLFLDTTVETRYPDKNNAFGTVAFIGETQEFGEERLFCRPLLMSLGGLRDADIESAAMYIPKLDGGSSLLAAHRLTARFCSFASNWNNQKPSAYKYVSSEIKNGYHRIDVTNMIIKNQEISKYAEGWMLRVSPEHKGLCVISTADSFFAPQILEITFRKNLLNNY
;
A
#
# COMPACT_ATOMS: atom_id res chain seq x y z
N MET A 1 -22.12 -22.07 -2.71
CA MET A 1 -20.72 -21.77 -2.39
C MET A 1 -20.65 -20.35 -1.87
N ASN A 2 -20.23 -20.12 -0.63
CA ASN A 2 -20.05 -18.75 -0.13
C ASN A 2 -18.85 -18.15 -0.86
N ALA A 3 -19.09 -17.18 -1.76
CA ALA A 3 -18.03 -16.41 -2.38
C ALA A 3 -17.17 -15.78 -1.27
N ARG A 4 -15.90 -16.21 -1.15
CA ARG A 4 -14.97 -15.62 -0.20
C ARG A 4 -14.79 -14.15 -0.57
N TYR A 5 -14.93 -13.27 0.41
CA TYR A 5 -14.71 -11.85 0.20
C TYR A 5 -13.20 -11.62 0.11
N PRO A 6 -12.66 -11.16 -1.05
CA PRO A 6 -11.23 -11.28 -1.36
C PRO A 6 -10.30 -10.44 -0.46
N TYR A 7 -10.88 -9.58 0.37
CA TYR A 7 -10.16 -8.71 1.30
C TYR A 7 -10.36 -9.08 2.77
N ARG A 8 -11.06 -10.18 3.09
CA ARG A 8 -11.50 -10.44 4.48
C ARG A 8 -11.02 -11.77 5.04
N LEU A 9 -10.45 -11.71 6.24
CA LEU A 9 -10.34 -12.84 7.16
C LEU A 9 -11.41 -12.72 8.25
N LEU A 10 -12.02 -13.85 8.62
CA LEU A 10 -12.97 -13.92 9.72
C LEU A 10 -12.42 -14.87 10.79
N TYR A 11 -12.35 -14.37 12.01
CA TYR A 11 -11.98 -15.13 13.19
C TYR A 11 -13.16 -15.15 14.16
N GLN A 12 -13.36 -16.26 14.87
CA GLN A 12 -14.39 -16.39 15.89
C GLN A 12 -13.77 -17.01 17.13
N LYS A 13 -14.03 -16.40 18.29
CA LYS A 13 -13.67 -16.94 19.60
C LYS A 13 -14.74 -16.58 20.62
N ASP A 14 -15.19 -17.57 21.39
CA ASP A 14 -16.14 -17.38 22.51
C ASP A 14 -17.43 -16.61 22.13
N GLY A 15 -17.92 -16.82 20.91
CA GLY A 15 -19.14 -16.16 20.39
C GLY A 15 -18.95 -14.73 19.88
N ILE A 16 -17.73 -14.19 19.99
CA ILE A 16 -17.32 -12.91 19.43
C ILE A 16 -16.64 -13.16 18.08
N TYR A 17 -17.01 -12.37 17.07
CA TYR A 17 -16.42 -12.41 15.74
C TYR A 17 -15.51 -11.20 15.54
N SER A 18 -14.34 -11.43 14.96
CA SER A 18 -13.44 -10.38 14.46
C SER A 18 -13.29 -10.55 12.95
N ALA A 19 -13.74 -9.55 12.19
CA ALA A 19 -13.49 -9.46 10.76
C ALA A 19 -12.33 -8.51 10.49
N TYR A 20 -11.29 -9.04 9.84
CA TYR A 20 -10.13 -8.27 9.40
C TYR A 20 -10.27 -7.99 7.92
N TYR A 21 -10.41 -6.71 7.57
CA TYR A 21 -10.49 -6.23 6.20
C TYR A 21 -9.16 -5.63 5.80
N PHE A 22 -8.56 -6.14 4.73
CA PHE A 22 -7.27 -5.68 4.22
C PHE A 22 -7.49 -4.63 3.13
N SER A 23 -6.56 -3.68 3.02
CA SER A 23 -6.64 -2.63 1.99
C SER A 23 -6.52 -3.18 0.57
N VAL A 24 -5.76 -4.26 0.37
CA VAL A 24 -5.64 -4.98 -0.90
C VAL A 24 -6.16 -6.43 -0.76
N PRO A 25 -6.46 -7.12 -1.87
CA PRO A 25 -6.88 -8.51 -1.84
C PRO A 25 -5.83 -9.45 -1.25
N ILE A 26 -6.28 -10.44 -0.48
CA ILE A 26 -5.43 -11.43 0.22
C ILE A 26 -5.66 -12.87 -0.25
N TYR A 27 -6.56 -13.08 -1.21
CA TYR A 27 -6.80 -14.38 -1.83
C TYR A 27 -6.36 -14.38 -3.28
N ASN A 28 -5.77 -15.49 -3.72
CA ASN A 28 -5.57 -15.76 -5.13
C ASN A 28 -6.92 -16.03 -5.80
N ARG A 29 -7.26 -15.24 -6.81
CA ARG A 29 -8.56 -15.27 -7.50
C ARG A 29 -8.83 -16.60 -8.22
N THR A 30 -7.78 -17.27 -8.68
CA THR A 30 -7.89 -18.51 -9.46
C THR A 30 -7.91 -19.73 -8.55
N ALA A 31 -7.03 -19.77 -7.55
CA ALA A 31 -6.90 -20.88 -6.61
C ALA A 31 -7.91 -20.84 -5.45
N ASP A 32 -8.52 -19.67 -5.18
CA ASP A 32 -9.40 -19.41 -4.03
C ASP A 32 -8.73 -19.71 -2.66
N THR A 33 -7.40 -19.60 -2.60
CA THR A 33 -6.58 -19.76 -1.39
C THR A 33 -6.02 -18.43 -0.93
N LEU A 34 -5.62 -18.34 0.34
CA LEU A 34 -4.83 -17.19 0.80
C LEU A 34 -3.55 -17.09 -0.02
N VAL A 35 -3.17 -15.87 -0.37
CA VAL A 35 -1.88 -15.59 -0.98
C VAL A 35 -0.82 -15.93 0.06
N SER A 36 0.07 -16.84 -0.29
CA SER A 36 1.25 -17.16 0.50
C SER A 36 2.42 -16.41 -0.12
N PRO A 37 3.01 -15.40 0.56
CA PRO A 37 4.10 -14.60 0.01
C PRO A 37 5.40 -15.42 0.02
N HIS A 38 5.47 -16.45 -0.84
CA HIS A 38 6.62 -17.33 -1.00
C HIS A 38 6.86 -17.64 -2.48
N PHE A 39 8.12 -17.61 -2.89
CA PHE A 39 8.64 -18.09 -4.15
C PHE A 39 8.77 -19.62 -4.14
N SER A 40 8.25 -20.25 -5.18
CA SER A 40 8.48 -21.65 -5.47
C SER A 40 9.58 -21.76 -6.52
N GLU A 41 10.66 -22.47 -6.20
CA GLU A 41 11.73 -22.76 -7.17
C GLU A 41 11.20 -23.60 -8.34
N LYS A 42 11.67 -23.28 -9.56
CA LYS A 42 11.36 -23.96 -10.82
C LYS A 42 12.65 -24.16 -11.62
N GLU A 43 12.59 -25.02 -12.63
CA GLU A 43 13.72 -25.16 -13.55
C GLU A 43 14.01 -23.82 -14.24
N GLY A 44 15.21 -23.27 -14.00
CA GLY A 44 15.65 -22.00 -14.58
C GLY A 44 15.10 -20.73 -13.91
N GLY A 45 14.47 -20.82 -12.73
CA GLY A 45 13.95 -19.63 -12.05
C GLY A 45 13.08 -19.90 -10.83
N ALA A 46 12.20 -18.95 -10.50
CA ALA A 46 11.18 -19.10 -9.47
C ALA A 46 9.83 -18.53 -9.90
N GLU A 47 8.79 -18.91 -9.19
CA GLU A 47 7.42 -18.46 -9.43
C GLU A 47 6.75 -18.04 -8.12
N PHE A 48 5.92 -17.01 -8.18
CA PHE A 48 5.03 -16.59 -7.11
C PHE A 48 3.62 -16.30 -7.66
N LEU A 49 2.58 -16.70 -6.93
CA LEU A 49 1.19 -16.46 -7.29
C LEU A 49 0.57 -15.44 -6.33
N GLY A 50 0.42 -14.21 -6.80
CA GLY A 50 -0.25 -13.12 -6.09
C GLY A 50 -1.78 -13.25 -6.11
N SER A 51 -2.48 -12.20 -5.71
CA SER A 51 -3.95 -12.21 -5.68
C SER A 51 -4.58 -12.37 -7.07
N ASN A 52 -4.09 -11.65 -8.07
CA ASN A 52 -4.54 -11.81 -9.46
C ASN A 52 -3.39 -11.92 -10.47
N ALA A 53 -2.15 -11.95 -9.97
CA ALA A 53 -0.95 -11.97 -10.78
C ALA A 53 -0.19 -13.31 -10.64
N LYS A 54 0.44 -13.72 -11.73
CA LYS A 54 1.53 -14.69 -11.74
C LYS A 54 2.84 -13.92 -11.94
N ILE A 55 3.81 -14.17 -11.08
CA ILE A 55 5.14 -13.57 -11.12
C ILE A 55 6.12 -14.69 -11.42
N THR A 56 6.88 -14.56 -12.50
CA THR A 56 7.96 -15.48 -12.87
C THR A 56 9.28 -14.74 -12.80
N LEU A 57 10.27 -15.32 -12.15
CA LEU A 57 11.60 -14.77 -11.93
C LEU A 57 12.62 -15.65 -12.65
N GLY A 58 13.41 -15.05 -13.54
CA GLY A 58 14.51 -15.71 -14.25
C GLY A 58 15.55 -14.68 -14.64
N GLU A 59 15.91 -14.58 -15.93
CA GLU A 59 16.73 -13.48 -16.44
C GLU A 59 16.08 -12.11 -16.22
N ASP A 60 14.75 -12.06 -16.32
CA ASP A 60 13.92 -10.89 -16.04
C ASP A 60 12.83 -11.24 -15.03
N ILE A 61 12.15 -10.22 -14.51
CA ILE A 61 10.88 -10.41 -13.81
C ILE A 61 9.76 -10.30 -14.85
N LEU A 62 8.93 -11.33 -14.94
CA LEU A 62 7.71 -11.32 -15.73
C LEU A 62 6.49 -11.35 -14.80
N MET A 63 5.66 -10.32 -14.86
CA MET A 63 4.39 -10.24 -14.14
C MET A 63 3.24 -10.32 -15.12
N GLU A 64 2.27 -11.21 -14.87
CA GLU A 64 1.15 -11.45 -15.79
C GLU A 64 -0.18 -11.49 -15.03
N ASN A 65 -1.21 -10.84 -15.57
CA ASN A 65 -2.58 -10.99 -15.11
C ASN A 65 -3.55 -10.96 -16.32
N PRO A 66 -4.87 -11.10 -16.11
CA PRO A 66 -5.83 -11.10 -17.23
C PRO A 66 -5.89 -9.80 -18.07
N LYS A 67 -5.23 -8.71 -17.62
CA LYS A 67 -5.22 -7.41 -18.29
C LYS A 67 -3.96 -7.18 -19.14
N GLY A 68 -2.95 -8.02 -19.00
CA GLY A 68 -1.68 -7.90 -19.72
C GLY A 68 -0.50 -8.39 -18.91
N LYS A 69 0.69 -8.17 -19.48
CA LYS A 69 1.98 -8.57 -18.97
C LYS A 69 2.89 -7.37 -18.82
N CYS A 70 3.77 -7.45 -17.83
CA CYS A 70 4.88 -6.52 -17.68
C CYS A 70 6.18 -7.31 -17.49
N ARG A 71 7.21 -6.89 -18.21
CA ARG A 71 8.56 -7.42 -18.11
C ARG A 71 9.46 -6.35 -17.51
N ILE A 72 10.31 -6.73 -16.56
CA ILE A 72 11.21 -5.83 -15.85
C ILE A 72 12.61 -6.41 -15.97
N SER A 73 13.53 -5.62 -16.55
CA SER A 73 14.90 -6.05 -16.77
C SER A 73 15.64 -6.20 -15.45
N MET A 74 16.34 -7.32 -15.26
CA MET A 74 17.20 -7.53 -14.10
C MET A 74 18.67 -7.66 -14.52
N PRO A 75 19.63 -7.34 -13.63
CA PRO A 75 21.02 -7.71 -13.86
C PRO A 75 21.15 -9.24 -13.87
N SER A 76 22.27 -9.75 -14.38
CA SER A 76 22.54 -11.18 -14.33
C SER A 76 22.81 -11.66 -12.89
N GLY A 77 22.87 -12.98 -12.69
CA GLY A 77 23.22 -13.56 -11.40
C GLY A 77 22.04 -13.83 -10.47
N TYR A 78 20.91 -14.27 -11.04
CA TYR A 78 19.77 -14.81 -10.29
C TYR A 78 20.23 -15.91 -9.31
N ARG A 79 19.78 -15.81 -8.06
CA ARG A 79 19.99 -16.82 -7.01
C ARG A 79 18.72 -16.98 -6.17
N TYR A 80 18.31 -18.22 -5.99
CA TYR A 80 17.29 -18.60 -5.03
C TYR A 80 17.93 -18.69 -3.64
N GLU A 81 17.64 -17.74 -2.75
CA GLU A 81 18.19 -17.72 -1.40
C GLU A 81 17.26 -18.44 -0.42
N SER A 82 15.95 -18.17 -0.52
CA SER A 82 14.88 -18.83 0.23
C SER A 82 13.54 -18.70 -0.49
N ASP A 83 12.49 -19.26 0.12
CA ASP A 83 11.12 -19.03 -0.32
C ASP A 83 10.66 -17.58 -0.13
N GLU A 84 11.31 -16.78 0.71
CA GLU A 84 10.96 -15.37 0.91
C GLU A 84 11.88 -14.40 0.14
N LEU A 85 13.01 -14.88 -0.37
CA LEU A 85 14.07 -14.04 -0.93
C LEU A 85 14.69 -14.64 -2.19
N ILE A 86 14.68 -13.83 -3.25
CA ILE A 86 15.52 -14.01 -4.44
C ILE A 86 16.54 -12.90 -4.49
N SER A 87 17.78 -13.21 -4.84
CA SER A 87 18.81 -12.20 -5.09
C SER A 87 19.24 -12.15 -6.55
N TYR A 88 19.55 -10.95 -7.01
CA TYR A 88 20.30 -10.63 -8.22
C TYR A 88 21.53 -9.82 -7.83
N ASP A 89 22.43 -9.50 -8.77
CA ASP A 89 23.57 -8.64 -8.45
C ASP A 89 23.12 -7.27 -7.91
N GLY A 90 23.34 -7.04 -6.61
CA GLY A 90 22.98 -5.82 -5.93
C GLY A 90 21.48 -5.60 -5.66
N ILE A 91 20.61 -6.59 -5.89
CA ILE A 91 19.16 -6.47 -5.70
C ILE A 91 18.61 -7.67 -4.94
N GLU A 92 17.76 -7.41 -3.96
CA GLU A 92 16.97 -8.39 -3.23
C GLU A 92 15.49 -8.22 -3.58
N LEU A 93 14.81 -9.33 -3.85
CA LEU A 93 13.38 -9.37 -4.15
C LEU A 93 12.64 -10.16 -3.09
N TYR A 94 11.54 -9.58 -2.61
CA TYR A 94 10.60 -10.19 -1.68
C TYR A 94 9.21 -10.24 -2.36
N PRO A 95 8.42 -11.30 -2.16
CA PRO A 95 7.07 -11.34 -2.71
C PRO A 95 6.16 -10.35 -1.96
N THR A 96 5.29 -9.66 -2.70
CA THR A 96 4.17 -8.89 -2.10
C THR A 96 2.87 -9.66 -2.27
N LEU A 97 1.72 -9.06 -1.98
CA LEU A 97 0.43 -9.70 -2.30
C LEU A 97 0.11 -9.78 -3.80
N ASN A 98 0.80 -9.03 -4.69
CA ASN A 98 0.49 -9.04 -6.13
C ASN A 98 1.65 -8.60 -7.05
N GLY A 99 2.89 -8.85 -6.63
CA GLY A 99 4.11 -8.39 -7.29
C GLY A 99 5.35 -8.70 -6.46
N VAL A 100 6.33 -7.79 -6.48
CA VAL A 100 7.56 -7.90 -5.69
C VAL A 100 7.94 -6.57 -5.04
N ALA A 101 8.56 -6.65 -3.87
CA ALA A 101 9.25 -5.54 -3.23
C ALA A 101 10.76 -5.74 -3.42
N CYS A 102 11.48 -4.65 -3.66
CA CYS A 102 12.86 -4.66 -4.11
C CYS A 102 13.72 -3.80 -3.21
N ILE A 103 14.80 -4.37 -2.67
CA ILE A 103 15.87 -3.60 -2.05
C ILE A 103 17.08 -3.64 -2.97
N ALA A 104 17.37 -2.51 -3.61
CA ALA A 104 18.51 -2.36 -4.51
C ALA A 104 19.60 -1.52 -3.86
N LYS A 105 20.87 -1.85 -4.09
CA LYS A 105 21.99 -0.98 -3.70
C LYS A 105 21.83 0.40 -4.35
N ALA A 106 22.05 1.45 -3.59
CA ALA A 106 22.16 2.79 -4.13
C ALA A 106 23.49 2.90 -4.89
N GLU A 107 23.45 2.82 -6.22
CA GLU A 107 24.65 2.86 -7.06
C GLU A 107 25.35 4.23 -6.99
N GLU A 108 26.49 4.36 -7.69
CA GLU A 108 27.10 5.66 -7.95
C GLU A 108 26.05 6.64 -8.48
N LYS A 109 25.85 7.77 -7.79
CA LYS A 109 24.78 8.78 -7.97
C LYS A 109 23.46 8.51 -7.22
N ARG A 110 23.41 7.56 -6.28
CA ARG A 110 22.28 7.34 -5.36
C ARG A 110 20.96 7.06 -6.08
N LYS A 111 21.05 6.25 -7.13
CA LYS A 111 19.89 5.80 -7.91
C LYS A 111 20.06 4.35 -8.33
N HIS A 112 18.95 3.71 -8.63
CA HIS A 112 18.90 2.40 -9.28
C HIS A 112 17.99 2.52 -10.49
N THR A 113 18.44 2.05 -11.66
CA THR A 113 17.73 2.23 -12.94
C THR A 113 17.50 0.87 -13.61
N PHE A 114 16.28 0.66 -14.07
CA PHE A 114 15.88 -0.54 -14.79
C PHE A 114 14.88 -0.20 -15.89
N ARG A 115 14.70 -1.13 -16.83
CA ARG A 115 13.73 -1.00 -17.90
C ARG A 115 12.50 -1.84 -17.61
N ILE A 116 11.38 -1.32 -18.05
CA ILE A 116 10.11 -2.03 -18.05
C ILE A 116 9.51 -2.00 -19.45
N SER A 117 8.87 -3.10 -19.84
CA SER A 117 8.02 -3.14 -21.03
C SER A 117 6.70 -3.82 -20.70
N THR A 118 5.64 -3.52 -21.45
CA THR A 118 4.31 -4.10 -21.22
C THR A 118 3.55 -4.31 -22.52
N ASP A 119 2.77 -5.39 -22.62
CA ASP A 119 1.88 -5.62 -23.77
C ASP A 119 0.47 -5.05 -23.56
N ALA A 120 0.22 -4.44 -22.39
CA ALA A 120 -1.09 -3.93 -22.06
C ALA A 120 -1.41 -2.69 -22.91
N PRO A 121 -2.69 -2.52 -23.35
CA PRO A 121 -3.10 -1.38 -24.14
C PRO A 121 -3.17 -0.11 -23.28
N LEU A 122 -2.03 0.57 -23.13
CA LEU A 122 -1.91 1.73 -22.26
C LEU A 122 -2.62 2.96 -22.82
N SER A 123 -3.36 3.65 -21.95
CA SER A 123 -3.94 4.97 -22.25
C SER A 123 -2.93 6.10 -22.01
N HIS A 124 -2.20 6.05 -20.90
CA HIS A 124 -1.18 7.02 -20.51
C HIS A 124 -0.30 6.46 -19.37
N VAL A 125 0.68 7.26 -18.94
CA VAL A 125 1.38 7.06 -17.66
C VAL A 125 0.89 8.12 -16.70
N SER A 126 0.59 7.72 -15.47
CA SER A 126 0.28 8.61 -14.36
C SER A 126 1.31 8.42 -13.25
N GLY A 127 1.51 9.43 -12.43
CA GLY A 127 2.48 9.36 -11.35
C GLY A 127 2.87 10.73 -10.82
N ASN A 128 3.63 10.68 -9.75
CA ASN A 128 4.28 11.83 -9.13
C ASN A 128 5.70 11.41 -8.75
N GLN A 129 6.37 12.17 -7.89
CA GLN A 129 7.71 11.81 -7.45
C GLN A 129 7.73 10.53 -6.60
N LYS A 130 6.63 10.05 -6.04
CA LYS A 130 6.57 8.88 -5.16
C LYS A 130 6.19 7.59 -5.89
N CYS A 131 5.42 7.70 -6.97
CA CYS A 131 4.95 6.55 -7.72
C CYS A 131 4.91 6.80 -9.24
N PHE A 132 5.12 5.71 -9.98
CA PHE A 132 4.96 5.60 -11.41
C PHE A 132 3.90 4.53 -11.70
N CYS A 133 2.93 4.85 -12.55
CA CYS A 133 1.84 3.94 -12.91
C CYS A 133 1.62 3.92 -14.42
N THR A 134 1.61 2.73 -15.03
CA THR A 134 1.05 2.57 -16.38
C THR A 134 -0.46 2.43 -16.26
N MET A 135 -1.23 3.10 -17.12
CA MET A 135 -2.68 3.25 -16.94
C MET A 135 -3.47 2.62 -18.09
N LEU A 136 -4.41 1.72 -17.78
CA LEU A 136 -5.35 1.17 -18.76
C LEU A 136 -6.46 2.17 -19.10
N SER A 137 -6.87 2.97 -18.12
CA SER A 137 -7.85 4.04 -18.28
C SER A 137 -7.56 5.19 -17.31
N ALA A 138 -8.41 6.21 -17.25
CA ALA A 138 -8.20 7.41 -16.44
C ALA A 138 -7.94 7.15 -14.94
N ILE A 139 -8.48 6.08 -14.37
CA ILE A 139 -8.40 5.76 -12.92
C ILE A 139 -8.01 4.30 -12.65
N GLU A 140 -7.52 3.58 -13.65
CA GLU A 140 -7.22 2.15 -13.56
C GLU A 140 -5.76 1.87 -13.94
N PRO A 141 -4.87 1.77 -12.94
CA PRO A 141 -3.50 1.33 -13.19
C PRO A 141 -3.47 -0.11 -13.71
N HIS A 142 -2.45 -0.41 -14.52
CA HIS A 142 -2.02 -1.76 -14.86
C HIS A 142 -0.90 -2.21 -13.91
N LEU A 143 0.20 -1.46 -13.89
CA LEU A 143 1.37 -1.64 -13.04
C LEU A 143 1.55 -0.37 -12.20
N SER A 144 1.88 -0.54 -10.92
CA SER A 144 2.43 0.53 -10.08
C SER A 144 3.84 0.18 -9.63
N ILE A 145 4.72 1.18 -9.69
CA ILE A 145 6.04 1.18 -9.05
C ILE A 145 6.00 2.32 -8.05
N SER A 146 6.24 2.03 -6.77
CA SER A 146 6.19 3.04 -5.71
C SER A 146 7.40 2.94 -4.80
N CYS A 147 8.00 4.08 -4.51
CA CYS A 147 9.06 4.18 -3.52
C CYS A 147 8.48 3.90 -2.13
N ILE A 148 9.17 3.05 -1.37
CA ILE A 148 8.99 2.94 0.07
C ILE A 148 9.91 3.94 0.75
N GLY A 149 11.17 4.01 0.31
CA GLY A 149 12.12 5.06 0.70
C GLY A 149 13.56 4.61 0.51
N SER A 150 14.49 5.22 1.24
CA SER A 150 15.89 4.83 1.23
C SER A 150 16.34 4.30 2.59
N LEU A 151 17.19 3.28 2.56
CA LEU A 151 17.67 2.57 3.73
C LEU A 151 19.16 2.86 3.97
N ASP A 152 19.55 2.88 5.24
CA ASP A 152 20.97 2.93 5.62
C ASP A 152 21.62 1.53 5.59
N LYS A 153 22.88 1.45 6.05
CA LYS A 153 23.64 0.19 6.13
C LYS A 153 22.98 -0.87 7.02
N GLU A 154 22.21 -0.47 8.02
CA GLU A 154 21.52 -1.37 8.94
C GLU A 154 20.09 -1.72 8.46
N ARG A 155 19.74 -1.32 7.23
CA ARG A 155 18.44 -1.51 6.59
C ARG A 155 17.31 -0.72 7.25
N GLU A 156 17.62 0.32 8.01
CA GLU A 156 16.62 1.21 8.60
C GLU A 156 16.17 2.27 7.59
N LEU A 157 14.87 2.56 7.57
CA LEU A 157 14.29 3.57 6.68
C LEU A 157 14.62 4.97 7.18
N ILE A 158 15.42 5.72 6.42
CA ILE A 158 16.00 7.00 6.86
C ILE A 158 15.49 8.22 6.11
N SER A 159 15.02 8.07 4.88
CA SER A 159 14.49 9.21 4.10
C SER A 159 13.55 8.76 2.99
N PRO A 160 12.73 9.69 2.46
CA PRO A 160 12.04 9.48 1.20
C PRO A 160 12.99 9.12 0.05
N ALA A 161 12.46 8.34 -0.88
CA ALA A 161 13.01 8.14 -2.22
C ALA A 161 11.99 8.62 -3.25
N TYR A 162 12.45 8.92 -4.47
CA TYR A 162 11.61 9.41 -5.54
C TYR A 162 11.86 8.68 -6.86
N ILE A 163 10.89 8.75 -7.77
CA ILE A 163 10.92 8.14 -9.08
C ILE A 163 11.15 9.20 -10.15
N GLN A 164 12.08 8.90 -11.04
CA GLN A 164 12.22 9.54 -12.34
C GLN A 164 11.97 8.49 -13.41
N TYR A 165 11.43 8.90 -14.56
CA TYR A 165 11.25 7.99 -15.68
C TYR A 165 11.40 8.69 -17.01
N ARG A 166 11.74 7.90 -18.02
CA ARG A 166 11.80 8.28 -19.43
C ARG A 166 11.07 7.23 -20.25
N ARG A 167 10.20 7.68 -21.15
CA ARG A 167 9.63 6.81 -22.17
C ARG A 167 10.69 6.54 -23.24
N ILE A 168 10.97 5.27 -23.54
CA ILE A 168 11.88 4.85 -24.62
C ILE A 168 11.04 4.65 -25.88
N GLU A 169 10.03 3.79 -25.81
CA GLU A 169 9.07 3.49 -26.88
C GLU A 169 7.64 3.62 -26.35
N ALA A 170 6.63 3.33 -27.18
CA ALA A 170 5.21 3.46 -26.78
C ALA A 170 4.88 2.68 -25.48
N ASP A 171 5.49 1.52 -25.33
CA ASP A 171 5.26 0.50 -24.31
C ASP A 171 6.51 0.13 -23.49
N GLU A 172 7.62 0.83 -23.70
CA GLU A 172 8.90 0.63 -22.99
C GLU A 172 9.32 1.91 -22.25
N PHE A 173 9.73 1.74 -20.99
CA PHE A 173 10.13 2.83 -20.10
C PHE A 173 11.42 2.50 -19.37
N GLU A 174 12.24 3.51 -19.18
CA GLU A 174 13.35 3.51 -18.22
C GLU A 174 12.86 4.17 -16.94
N VAL A 175 12.96 3.46 -15.82
CA VAL A 175 12.53 3.93 -14.50
C VAL A 175 13.74 3.97 -13.59
N SER A 176 13.92 5.07 -12.89
CA SER A 176 14.96 5.27 -11.89
C SER A 176 14.33 5.56 -10.53
N VAL A 177 14.67 4.75 -9.54
CA VAL A 177 14.42 5.06 -8.12
C VAL A 177 15.65 5.81 -7.61
N CYS A 178 15.45 6.94 -6.95
CA CYS A 178 16.49 7.89 -6.59
C CYS A 178 16.34 8.33 -5.12
N THR A 179 17.45 8.74 -4.50
CA THR A 179 17.45 9.39 -3.19
C THR A 179 18.45 10.53 -3.15
N ASP A 180 18.10 11.59 -2.43
CA ASP A 180 19.00 12.71 -2.17
C ASP A 180 19.79 12.52 -0.85
N SER A 181 19.43 11.51 -0.05
CA SER A 181 20.09 11.22 1.22
C SER A 181 21.53 10.76 0.99
N PRO A 182 22.54 11.42 1.58
CA PRO A 182 23.93 10.99 1.49
C PRO A 182 24.23 9.73 2.30
N ASN A 183 23.32 9.34 3.21
CA ASN A 183 23.49 8.18 4.09
C ASN A 183 22.75 6.94 3.58
N ALA A 184 22.11 7.03 2.41
CA ALA A 184 21.39 5.92 1.82
C ALA A 184 22.36 4.94 1.15
N GLU A 185 22.34 3.70 1.63
CA GLU A 185 23.06 2.57 1.05
C GLU A 185 22.16 1.74 0.13
N TYR A 186 20.85 1.76 0.38
CA TYR A 186 19.87 1.03 -0.41
C TYR A 186 18.64 1.87 -0.72
N LEU A 187 17.95 1.46 -1.77
CA LEU A 187 16.65 1.97 -2.21
C LEU A 187 15.63 0.87 -2.04
N PHE A 188 14.51 1.19 -1.39
CA PHE A 188 13.41 0.26 -1.16
C PHE A 188 12.16 0.73 -1.90
N PHE A 189 11.61 -0.14 -2.74
CA PHE A 189 10.43 0.15 -3.55
C PHE A 189 9.64 -1.13 -3.82
N GLU A 190 8.38 -1.00 -4.24
CA GLU A 190 7.58 -2.15 -4.67
C GLU A 190 7.01 -1.96 -6.07
N MET A 191 6.83 -3.08 -6.76
CA MET A 191 6.33 -3.18 -8.12
C MET A 191 5.19 -4.19 -8.15
N ASN A 192 3.99 -3.74 -8.48
CA ASN A 192 2.79 -4.56 -8.35
C ASN A 192 1.89 -4.41 -9.57
N LEU A 193 1.31 -5.52 -10.01
CA LEU A 193 0.14 -5.45 -10.88
C LEU A 193 -1.04 -4.98 -10.05
N HIS A 194 -1.82 -4.05 -10.59
CA HIS A 194 -2.84 -3.38 -9.81
C HIS A 194 -4.10 -4.24 -9.61
N THR A 195 -4.56 -4.26 -8.37
CA THR A 195 -5.93 -4.62 -7.99
C THR A 195 -6.57 -3.45 -7.26
N PRO A 196 -7.88 -3.23 -7.40
CA PRO A 196 -8.57 -2.17 -6.66
C PRO A 196 -8.35 -2.29 -5.15
N LYS A 197 -8.16 -1.16 -4.47
CA LYS A 197 -8.07 -1.08 -3.02
C LYS A 197 -9.43 -0.96 -2.36
N LEU A 198 -9.58 -1.54 -1.17
CA LEU A 198 -10.79 -1.46 -0.34
C LEU A 198 -10.88 -0.14 0.42
N PHE A 199 -9.75 0.51 0.71
CA PHE A 199 -9.71 1.80 1.39
C PHE A 199 -9.31 2.89 0.41
N LEU A 200 -10.10 3.94 0.34
CA LEU A 200 -9.76 5.10 -0.45
C LEU A 200 -8.85 5.98 0.38
N ASP A 201 -7.67 6.27 -0.15
CA ASP A 201 -6.75 7.21 0.48
C ASP A 201 -5.94 8.00 -0.55
N THR A 202 -5.29 9.06 -0.07
CA THR A 202 -4.33 9.87 -0.82
C THR A 202 -3.52 10.74 0.14
N THR A 203 -2.23 10.93 -0.12
CA THR A 203 -1.44 11.92 0.61
C THR A 203 -1.60 13.30 -0.02
N VAL A 204 -1.54 14.33 0.82
CA VAL A 204 -1.43 15.73 0.40
C VAL A 204 -0.25 16.38 1.13
N GLU A 205 0.43 17.32 0.48
CA GLU A 205 1.71 17.84 0.99
C GLU A 205 1.90 19.33 0.68
N THR A 206 2.59 20.06 1.56
CA THR A 206 2.78 21.51 1.41
C THR A 206 3.72 21.87 0.28
N ARG A 207 4.75 21.07 0.00
CA ARG A 207 5.76 21.41 -1.02
C ARG A 207 5.23 21.28 -2.45
N TYR A 208 4.24 20.41 -2.66
CA TYR A 208 3.58 20.23 -3.95
C TYR A 208 2.05 20.36 -3.79
N PRO A 209 1.55 21.58 -3.52
CA PRO A 209 0.21 21.76 -2.98
C PRO A 209 -0.92 21.42 -3.96
N ASP A 210 -0.61 21.35 -5.26
CA ASP A 210 -1.53 20.95 -6.33
C ASP A 210 -1.50 19.45 -6.66
N LYS A 211 -0.60 18.69 -6.03
CA LYS A 211 -0.42 17.26 -6.27
C LYS A 211 -1.08 16.42 -5.19
N ASN A 212 -1.34 15.18 -5.55
CA ASN A 212 -1.81 14.13 -4.67
C ASN A 212 -1.08 12.82 -4.97
N ASN A 213 -1.29 11.81 -4.14
CA ASN A 213 -0.65 10.51 -4.29
C ASN A 213 -1.69 9.39 -4.16
N ALA A 214 -2.50 9.22 -5.21
CA ALA A 214 -3.62 8.28 -5.19
C ALA A 214 -3.22 6.80 -5.28
N PHE A 215 -1.98 6.50 -5.70
CA PHE A 215 -1.48 5.15 -5.98
C PHE A 215 -0.13 4.84 -5.30
N GLY A 216 0.49 5.81 -4.62
CA GLY A 216 1.74 5.58 -3.93
C GLY A 216 1.51 4.81 -2.64
N THR A 217 2.47 3.97 -2.28
CA THR A 217 2.31 2.91 -1.29
C THR A 217 2.76 3.30 0.11
N VAL A 218 3.41 4.45 0.25
CA VAL A 218 3.96 4.96 1.51
C VAL A 218 3.63 6.43 1.71
N ALA A 219 3.47 6.81 2.98
CA ALA A 219 3.32 8.17 3.44
C ALA A 219 4.33 8.51 4.54
N PHE A 220 5.01 9.64 4.39
CA PHE A 220 5.95 10.22 5.37
C PHE A 220 5.22 11.30 6.16
N ILE A 221 4.38 10.87 7.10
CA ILE A 221 3.49 11.76 7.85
C ILE A 221 4.31 12.65 8.80
N GLY A 222 4.20 13.96 8.64
CA GLY A 222 5.02 14.94 9.34
C GLY A 222 5.76 15.86 8.38
N GLU A 223 6.80 16.54 8.87
CA GLU A 223 7.59 17.47 8.06
C GLU A 223 8.86 16.80 7.55
N THR A 224 9.05 16.84 6.23
CA THR A 224 10.28 16.37 5.54
C THR A 224 10.83 17.48 4.65
N GLN A 225 12.11 17.39 4.27
CA GLN A 225 12.64 18.35 3.30
C GLN A 225 11.95 18.16 1.95
N GLU A 226 11.76 16.92 1.53
CA GLU A 226 11.27 16.49 0.23
C GLU A 226 9.80 16.84 -0.02
N PHE A 227 8.94 16.74 0.99
CA PHE A 227 7.49 16.93 0.84
C PHE A 227 6.93 18.10 1.65
N GLY A 228 7.71 18.69 2.55
CA GLY A 228 7.19 19.60 3.56
C GLY A 228 6.29 18.85 4.55
N GLU A 229 5.20 19.46 5.02
CA GLU A 229 4.22 18.77 5.85
C GLU A 229 3.34 17.87 4.97
N GLU A 230 3.34 16.58 5.26
CA GLU A 230 2.50 15.60 4.60
C GLU A 230 1.43 15.03 5.54
N ARG A 231 0.23 14.81 4.98
CA ARG A 231 -0.93 14.22 5.66
C ARG A 231 -1.54 13.14 4.79
N LEU A 232 -2.12 12.11 5.42
CA LEU A 232 -2.84 11.04 4.72
C LEU A 232 -4.33 11.12 5.01
N PHE A 233 -5.13 11.25 3.95
CA PHE A 233 -6.59 11.17 4.03
C PHE A 233 -6.99 9.73 3.74
N CYS A 234 -7.79 9.10 4.60
CA CYS A 234 -8.19 7.70 4.46
C CYS A 234 -9.70 7.52 4.74
N ARG A 235 -10.33 6.62 3.98
CA ARG A 235 -11.74 6.23 4.13
C ARG A 235 -11.96 4.80 3.63
N PRO A 236 -12.30 3.85 4.52
CA PRO A 236 -12.74 2.52 4.10
C PRO A 236 -14.03 2.57 3.29
N LEU A 237 -14.13 1.73 2.25
CA LEU A 237 -15.38 1.53 1.50
C LEU A 237 -16.34 0.65 2.31
N LEU A 238 -16.98 1.24 3.32
CA LEU A 238 -17.83 0.54 4.28
C LEU A 238 -18.97 -0.27 3.64
N MET A 239 -19.53 0.23 2.53
CA MET A 239 -20.58 -0.48 1.77
C MET A 239 -20.09 -1.78 1.12
N SER A 240 -18.79 -1.88 0.89
CA SER A 240 -18.16 -3.07 0.32
C SER A 240 -17.88 -4.11 1.40
N LEU A 241 -17.87 -3.76 2.69
CA LEU A 241 -17.60 -4.67 3.81
C LEU A 241 -18.77 -5.65 3.98
N GLY A 242 -18.73 -6.76 3.26
CA GLY A 242 -19.78 -7.77 3.31
C GLY A 242 -20.01 -8.33 4.71
N GLY A 243 -21.25 -8.74 5.00
CA GLY A 243 -21.60 -9.54 6.18
C GLY A 243 -21.68 -8.82 7.53
N LEU A 244 -21.77 -7.49 7.56
CA LEU A 244 -21.87 -6.70 8.79
C LEU A 244 -23.21 -5.98 8.99
N ARG A 245 -24.16 -6.12 8.06
CA ARG A 245 -25.39 -5.32 8.05
C ARG A 245 -26.31 -5.59 9.25
N ASP A 246 -26.29 -6.81 9.78
CA ASP A 246 -27.15 -7.27 10.89
C ASP A 246 -26.34 -7.64 12.15
N ALA A 247 -25.07 -7.24 12.17
CA ALA A 247 -24.15 -7.51 13.27
C ALA A 247 -24.24 -6.41 14.34
N ASP A 248 -24.17 -6.81 15.61
CA ASP A 248 -24.00 -5.88 16.73
C ASP A 248 -22.52 -5.57 16.89
N ILE A 249 -22.11 -4.37 16.47
CA ILE A 249 -20.69 -4.00 16.38
C ILE A 249 -20.22 -3.44 17.71
N GLU A 250 -19.24 -4.10 18.31
CA GLU A 250 -18.67 -3.72 19.59
C GLU A 250 -17.55 -2.69 19.43
N SER A 251 -16.68 -2.88 18.43
CA SER A 251 -15.53 -2.00 18.21
C SER A 251 -15.00 -2.06 16.80
N ALA A 252 -14.25 -1.03 16.41
CA ALA A 252 -13.46 -1.01 15.19
C ALA A 252 -12.09 -0.37 15.40
N ALA A 253 -11.06 -1.03 14.89
CA ALA A 253 -9.68 -0.57 15.01
C ALA A 253 -8.98 -0.61 13.66
N MET A 254 -8.28 0.46 13.34
CA MET A 254 -7.43 0.57 12.16
C MET A 254 -5.99 0.21 12.55
N TYR A 255 -5.41 -0.76 11.86
CA TYR A 255 -4.01 -1.14 11.97
C TYR A 255 -3.28 -0.69 10.71
N ILE A 256 -2.32 0.20 10.87
CA ILE A 256 -1.55 0.78 9.78
C ILE A 256 -0.09 0.36 9.98
N PRO A 257 0.51 -0.39 9.03
CA PRO A 257 1.91 -0.78 9.14
C PRO A 257 2.81 0.41 9.32
N LYS A 258 3.72 0.28 10.28
CA LYS A 258 4.79 1.23 10.56
C LYS A 258 6.05 0.74 9.87
N LEU A 259 6.66 1.61 9.05
CA LEU A 259 7.79 1.25 8.18
C LEU A 259 9.13 1.80 8.70
N ASP A 260 9.11 2.75 9.63
CA ASP A 260 10.31 3.30 10.27
C ASP A 260 10.56 2.71 11.67
N GLY A 261 11.74 2.97 12.24
CA GLY A 261 12.10 2.62 13.62
C GLY A 261 11.71 3.64 14.70
N GLY A 262 11.11 4.78 14.34
CA GLY A 262 10.76 5.87 15.26
C GLY A 262 9.64 5.55 16.25
N SER A 263 9.36 6.46 17.19
CA SER A 263 8.33 6.28 18.23
C SER A 263 7.22 7.34 18.20
N SER A 264 7.20 8.18 17.17
CA SER A 264 6.15 9.17 16.95
C SER A 264 4.79 8.50 16.78
N LEU A 265 3.74 9.08 17.33
CA LEU A 265 2.37 8.56 17.20
C LEU A 265 1.58 9.34 16.14
N LEU A 266 0.60 8.69 15.53
CA LEU A 266 -0.36 9.32 14.64
C LEU A 266 -1.55 9.88 15.42
N ALA A 267 -2.14 10.95 14.92
CA ALA A 267 -3.44 11.46 15.33
C ALA A 267 -4.43 11.37 14.17
N ALA A 268 -5.55 10.68 14.39
CA ALA A 268 -6.66 10.60 13.45
C ALA A 268 -7.71 11.67 13.75
N HIS A 269 -7.92 12.57 12.79
CA HIS A 269 -8.92 13.62 12.83
C HIS A 269 -10.08 13.28 11.91
N ARG A 270 -11.30 13.19 12.44
CA ARG A 270 -12.50 12.94 11.63
C ARG A 270 -12.70 14.06 10.61
N LEU A 271 -13.00 13.71 9.36
CA LEU A 271 -13.33 14.69 8.34
C LEU A 271 -14.76 15.21 8.50
N THR A 272 -14.97 16.47 8.10
CA THR A 272 -16.32 17.06 8.07
C THR A 272 -17.04 16.86 6.73
N ALA A 273 -16.34 16.37 5.71
CA ALA A 273 -16.89 16.06 4.39
C ALA A 273 -16.02 15.05 3.63
N ARG A 274 -16.63 14.34 2.67
CA ARG A 274 -15.96 13.37 1.79
C ARG A 274 -14.86 14.03 0.99
N PHE A 275 -13.76 13.31 0.84
CA PHE A 275 -12.67 13.63 -0.08
C PHE A 275 -12.68 12.67 -1.28
N CYS A 276 -11.90 13.00 -2.30
CA CYS A 276 -11.69 12.17 -3.48
C CYS A 276 -10.20 11.89 -3.64
N SER A 277 -9.79 10.61 -3.60
CA SER A 277 -8.37 10.23 -3.72
C SER A 277 -7.66 10.83 -4.93
N PHE A 278 -8.40 11.01 -6.04
CA PHE A 278 -7.86 11.50 -7.31
C PHE A 278 -7.88 13.03 -7.46
N ALA A 279 -8.64 13.75 -6.64
CA ALA A 279 -8.81 15.20 -6.79
C ALA A 279 -8.42 16.01 -5.55
N SER A 280 -8.32 15.37 -4.38
CA SER A 280 -7.93 16.04 -3.15
C SER A 280 -6.43 16.29 -3.12
N ASN A 281 -6.04 17.55 -2.90
CA ASN A 281 -4.67 18.04 -2.77
C ASN A 281 -4.58 19.02 -1.60
N TRP A 282 -3.41 19.60 -1.33
CA TRP A 282 -3.24 20.51 -0.19
C TRP A 282 -4.18 21.72 -0.25
N ASN A 283 -4.35 22.29 -1.45
CA ASN A 283 -5.12 23.51 -1.70
C ASN A 283 -6.64 23.32 -1.53
N ASN A 284 -7.16 22.09 -1.72
CA ASN A 284 -8.60 21.81 -1.67
C ASN A 284 -8.99 20.73 -0.64
N GLN A 285 -8.05 20.34 0.23
CA GLN A 285 -8.25 19.31 1.25
C GLN A 285 -9.46 19.63 2.13
N LYS A 286 -10.13 18.58 2.61
CA LYS A 286 -11.32 18.75 3.45
C LYS A 286 -10.94 19.10 4.88
N PRO A 287 -11.67 20.01 5.52
CA PRO A 287 -11.42 20.32 6.92
C PRO A 287 -11.68 19.11 7.81
N SER A 288 -10.97 19.06 8.92
CA SER A 288 -11.05 18.00 9.91
C SER A 288 -11.45 18.57 11.28
N ALA A 289 -12.00 17.71 12.13
CA ALA A 289 -12.36 18.07 13.49
C ALA A 289 -11.10 18.37 14.32
N TYR A 290 -11.22 19.30 15.27
CA TYR A 290 -10.14 19.60 16.21
C TYR A 290 -9.80 18.40 17.10
N LYS A 291 -10.83 17.68 17.58
CA LYS A 291 -10.66 16.45 18.36
C LYS A 291 -10.08 15.34 17.50
N TYR A 292 -9.18 14.56 18.09
CA TYR A 292 -8.52 13.44 17.44
C TYR A 292 -8.47 12.22 18.36
N VAL A 293 -8.22 11.07 17.74
CA VAL A 293 -7.84 9.82 18.42
C VAL A 293 -6.36 9.58 18.16
N SER A 294 -5.57 9.45 19.21
CA SER A 294 -4.15 9.10 19.09
C SER A 294 -3.99 7.61 18.80
N SER A 295 -2.99 7.24 18.01
CA SER A 295 -2.60 5.85 17.81
C SER A 295 -1.81 5.33 19.00
N GLU A 296 -1.79 4.01 19.17
CA GLU A 296 -0.76 3.29 19.92
C GLU A 296 0.12 2.47 18.96
N ILE A 297 1.38 2.21 19.32
CA ILE A 297 2.25 1.32 18.54
C ILE A 297 2.16 -0.09 19.14
N LYS A 298 1.83 -1.07 18.31
CA LYS A 298 1.74 -2.48 18.69
C LYS A 298 2.19 -3.38 17.55
N ASN A 299 3.20 -4.22 17.81
CA ASN A 299 3.69 -5.25 16.88
C ASN A 299 4.00 -4.72 15.47
N GLY A 300 4.61 -3.54 15.35
CA GLY A 300 4.93 -2.94 14.05
C GLY A 300 3.76 -2.21 13.37
N TYR A 301 2.65 -1.98 14.07
CA TYR A 301 1.51 -1.22 13.56
C TYR A 301 1.21 -0.02 14.44
N HIS A 302 0.75 1.07 13.81
CA HIS A 302 -0.10 2.05 14.47
C HIS A 302 -1.53 1.49 14.57
N ARG A 303 -2.03 1.32 15.78
CA ARG A 303 -3.43 0.95 16.05
C ARG A 303 -4.21 2.19 16.47
N ILE A 304 -5.31 2.48 15.78
CA ILE A 304 -6.19 3.62 16.04
C ILE A 304 -7.60 3.11 16.26
N ASP A 305 -8.22 3.49 17.38
CA ASP A 305 -9.65 3.22 17.61
C ASP A 305 -10.50 4.14 16.74
N VAL A 306 -11.13 3.56 15.72
CA VAL A 306 -12.00 4.26 14.76
C VAL A 306 -13.48 3.95 14.98
N THR A 307 -13.83 3.32 16.11
CA THR A 307 -15.20 2.91 16.45
C THR A 307 -16.18 4.07 16.25
N ASN A 308 -15.93 5.21 16.89
CA ASN A 308 -16.80 6.40 16.81
C ASN A 308 -16.70 7.17 15.48
N MET A 309 -15.77 6.79 14.59
CA MET A 309 -15.63 7.39 13.26
C MET A 309 -16.43 6.64 12.21
N ILE A 310 -16.59 5.31 12.36
CA ILE A 310 -17.32 4.47 11.41
C ILE A 310 -18.69 4.03 11.93
N ILE A 311 -18.90 3.97 13.24
CA ILE A 311 -20.18 3.58 13.85
C ILE A 311 -20.96 4.83 14.26
N LYS A 312 -22.26 4.84 13.93
CA LYS A 312 -23.22 5.83 14.41
C LYS A 312 -24.49 5.09 14.81
N ASN A 313 -24.96 5.30 16.04
CA ASN A 313 -26.15 4.63 16.59
C ASN A 313 -26.08 3.09 16.48
N GLN A 314 -24.93 2.51 16.84
CA GLN A 314 -24.65 1.06 16.76
C GLN A 314 -24.69 0.44 15.34
N GLU A 315 -24.81 1.25 14.30
CA GLU A 315 -24.74 0.80 12.90
C GLU A 315 -23.51 1.37 12.18
N ILE A 316 -23.01 0.64 11.18
CA ILE A 316 -21.99 1.16 10.27
C ILE A 316 -22.58 2.35 9.50
N SER A 317 -21.95 3.50 9.66
CA SER A 317 -22.28 4.68 8.90
C SER A 317 -21.97 4.45 7.42
N LYS A 318 -23.02 4.23 6.61
CA LYS A 318 -22.92 4.18 5.13
C LYS A 318 -22.26 5.43 4.54
N TYR A 319 -22.23 6.52 5.31
CA TYR A 319 -21.71 7.82 4.93
C TYR A 319 -20.52 8.27 5.78
N ALA A 320 -19.65 7.35 6.23
CA ALA A 320 -18.40 7.78 6.85
C ALA A 320 -17.62 8.71 5.92
N GLU A 321 -17.26 9.88 6.42
CA GLU A 321 -16.54 10.92 5.68
C GLU A 321 -15.07 10.56 5.50
N GLY A 322 -14.54 9.70 6.38
CA GLY A 322 -13.13 9.36 6.50
C GLY A 322 -12.44 10.15 7.62
N TRP A 323 -11.13 10.03 7.67
CA TRP A 323 -10.26 10.74 8.60
C TRP A 323 -8.98 11.20 7.90
N MET A 324 -8.35 12.20 8.52
CA MET A 324 -7.02 12.69 8.17
C MET A 324 -6.05 12.25 9.26
N LEU A 325 -4.93 11.67 8.84
CA LEU A 325 -3.81 11.31 9.70
C LEU A 325 -2.73 12.40 9.61
N ARG A 326 -2.21 12.77 10.77
CA ARG A 326 -1.02 13.60 10.94
C ARG A 326 -0.22 13.10 12.15
N VAL A 327 1.00 13.59 12.35
CA VAL A 327 1.74 13.32 13.59
C VAL A 327 0.95 13.88 14.78
N SER A 328 0.90 13.12 15.87
CA SER A 328 0.23 13.52 17.10
C SER A 328 0.81 14.83 17.61
N PRO A 329 -0.02 15.81 18.04
CA PRO A 329 0.46 17.09 18.58
C PRO A 329 1.42 16.97 19.77
N GLU A 330 1.38 15.83 20.47
CA GLU A 330 2.23 15.53 21.62
C GLU A 330 3.62 14.99 21.22
N HIS A 331 3.81 14.67 19.95
CA HIS A 331 5.05 14.11 19.42
C HIS A 331 5.71 15.09 18.44
N LYS A 332 7.04 15.01 18.37
CA LYS A 332 7.85 15.67 17.35
C LYS A 332 8.44 14.60 16.43
N GLY A 333 8.63 14.93 15.16
CA GLY A 333 9.24 14.05 14.18
C GLY A 333 8.27 13.66 13.09
N LEU A 334 8.47 12.47 12.53
CA LEU A 334 7.66 11.90 11.46
C LEU A 334 7.21 10.47 11.81
N CYS A 335 6.20 9.97 11.10
CA CYS A 335 5.83 8.57 11.06
C CYS A 335 5.88 8.10 9.60
N VAL A 336 6.54 6.99 9.31
CA VAL A 336 6.48 6.39 7.96
C VAL A 336 5.54 5.21 7.99
N ILE A 337 4.50 5.28 7.15
CA ILE A 337 3.42 4.28 7.14
C ILE A 337 3.08 3.84 5.73
N SER A 338 2.54 2.63 5.61
CA SER A 338 1.92 2.18 4.38
C SER A 338 0.61 2.91 4.10
N THR A 339 0.34 3.20 2.83
CA THR A 339 -0.99 3.58 2.33
C THR A 339 -1.82 2.34 1.99
N ALA A 340 -3.06 2.53 1.58
CA ALA A 340 -3.96 1.46 1.19
C ALA A 340 -3.57 0.77 -0.13
N ASP A 341 -2.67 1.36 -0.94
CA ASP A 341 -2.14 0.74 -2.15
C ASP A 341 -0.95 -0.20 -1.91
N SER A 342 -0.42 -0.29 -0.67
CA SER A 342 0.71 -1.18 -0.42
C SER A 342 0.31 -2.65 -0.43
N PHE A 343 0.96 -3.41 -1.31
CA PHE A 343 0.82 -4.87 -1.38
C PHE A 343 1.86 -5.57 -0.50
N PHE A 344 2.99 -4.92 -0.24
CA PHE A 344 4.01 -5.41 0.67
C PHE A 344 3.53 -5.36 2.14
N ALA A 345 2.92 -4.25 2.55
CA ALA A 345 2.46 -4.04 3.90
C ALA A 345 1.05 -3.40 3.89
N PRO A 346 -0.01 -4.22 3.73
CA PRO A 346 -1.39 -3.73 3.65
C PRO A 346 -1.89 -3.16 4.98
N GLN A 347 -2.74 -2.13 4.90
CA GLN A 347 -3.49 -1.66 6.07
C GLN A 347 -4.65 -2.63 6.40
N ILE A 348 -5.05 -2.69 7.67
CA ILE A 348 -6.08 -3.62 8.14
C ILE A 348 -7.12 -2.87 8.99
N LEU A 349 -8.40 -3.03 8.67
CA LEU A 349 -9.52 -2.62 9.51
C LEU A 349 -10.08 -3.86 10.22
N GLU A 350 -9.96 -3.90 11.54
CA GLU A 350 -10.61 -4.89 12.39
C GLU A 350 -11.98 -4.37 12.81
N ILE A 351 -13.01 -5.20 12.65
CA ILE A 351 -14.35 -4.96 13.19
C ILE A 351 -14.71 -6.14 14.08
N THR A 352 -14.96 -5.86 15.36
CA THR A 352 -15.40 -6.85 16.35
C THR A 352 -16.90 -6.73 16.52
N PHE A 353 -17.61 -7.85 16.47
CA PHE A 353 -19.07 -7.88 16.53
C PHE A 353 -19.62 -9.19 17.07
N ARG A 354 -20.87 -9.15 17.52
CA ARG A 354 -21.68 -10.34 17.79
C ARG A 354 -22.70 -10.52 16.69
N LYS A 355 -22.95 -11.77 16.29
CA LYS A 355 -24.09 -12.06 15.42
C LYS A 355 -25.37 -12.00 16.24
N ASN A 356 -26.32 -11.18 15.80
CA ASN A 356 -27.68 -11.29 16.28
C ASN A 356 -28.25 -12.63 15.80
N LEU A 357 -28.46 -13.57 16.72
CA LEU A 357 -29.10 -14.87 16.46
C LEU A 357 -30.58 -14.75 16.02
N LEU A 358 -31.13 -13.54 15.97
CA LEU A 358 -32.55 -13.28 15.76
C LEU A 358 -32.99 -13.18 14.29
N ASN A 359 -32.08 -13.12 13.32
CA ASN A 359 -32.44 -13.08 11.90
C ASN A 359 -31.74 -14.20 11.13
N ASN A 360 -32.29 -15.42 11.24
CA ASN A 360 -32.08 -16.49 10.28
C ASN A 360 -32.92 -16.17 9.02
N TYR A 361 -32.26 -15.95 7.89
CA TYR A 361 -32.83 -16.21 6.56
C TYR A 361 -31.78 -16.85 5.67
#